data_AF-A0A8T7K287-F1
#
_entry.id   AF-A0A8T7K287-F1
#
_cell.length_a   1.000
_cell.length_b   1.000
_cell.length_c   1.000
_cell.angle_alpha   90.00
_cell.angle_beta   90.00
_cell.angle_gamma   90.00
#
_symmetry.space_group_name_H-M   'P 1'
#
loop_
_entity.id
_entity.type
_entity.pdbx_description
1 polymer ?
#
loop_
_entity_poly.entity_id
_entity_poly.type
_entity_poly.pdbx_seq_one_letter_code
_entity_poly.pdbx_strand_id
1 'polypeptide(L)'
;MPSLNTFGAILTYAIEMESRLRDYYQAAGSEERARETDKRRSNLERVRRENVTEIKLEPIEGLDEADYALNLDDASAAGQQAAESTAARFYTDTAPKINVREVQRALERCAKQHAENASK
;
A
#
# COMPACT_ATOMS: atom_id res chain seq x y z
N MET A 1 13.76 -0.06 12.52
CA MET A 1 12.49 -0.17 11.77
C MET A 1 12.24 1.18 11.13
N PRO A 2 11.82 1.24 9.86
CA PRO A 2 11.30 2.48 9.33
C PRO A 2 10.06 2.84 10.14
N SER A 3 9.97 4.09 10.56
CA SER A 3 8.77 4.64 11.17
C SER A 3 7.98 5.29 10.06
N LEU A 4 6.65 5.10 10.02
CA LEU A 4 5.73 5.79 9.08
C LEU A 4 5.55 7.27 9.42
N ASN A 5 6.67 7.95 9.70
CA ASN A 5 6.71 9.31 10.20
C ASN A 5 7.09 10.35 9.14
N THR A 6 7.34 9.91 7.91
CA THR A 6 7.59 10.80 6.78
C THR A 6 6.87 10.29 5.56
N PHE A 7 6.55 11.19 4.65
CA PHE A 7 6.04 10.85 3.33
C PHE A 7 6.92 9.80 2.63
N GLY A 8 8.25 9.98 2.70
CA GLY A 8 9.20 9.08 2.05
C GLY A 8 9.11 7.67 2.61
N ALA A 9 9.01 7.53 3.95
CA ALA A 9 8.81 6.25 4.61
C ALA A 9 7.48 5.60 4.22
N ILE A 10 6.38 6.37 4.19
CA ILE A 10 5.06 5.86 3.78
C ILE A 10 5.08 5.31 2.35
N LEU A 11 5.65 6.05 1.40
CA LEU A 11 5.70 5.56 0.01
C LEU A 11 6.64 4.37 -0.16
N THR A 12 7.78 4.37 0.53
CA THR A 12 8.67 3.20 0.53
C THR A 12 7.93 1.97 1.07
N TYR A 13 7.27 2.10 2.21
CA TYR A 13 6.49 1.01 2.80
C TYR A 13 5.33 0.57 1.90
N ALA A 14 4.63 1.51 1.26
CA ALA A 14 3.58 1.20 0.29
C ALA A 14 4.10 0.40 -0.92
N ILE A 15 5.26 0.76 -1.47
CA ILE A 15 5.88 0.05 -2.59
C ILE A 15 6.34 -1.35 -2.17
N GLU A 16 6.91 -1.48 -0.96
CA GLU A 16 7.31 -2.77 -0.39
C GLU A 16 6.09 -3.65 -0.11
N MET A 17 5.00 -3.09 0.41
CA MET A 17 3.74 -3.78 0.64
C MET A 17 3.19 -4.39 -0.65
N GLU A 18 3.10 -3.59 -1.73
CA GLU A 18 2.64 -4.09 -3.03
C GLU A 18 3.60 -5.14 -3.61
N SER A 19 4.91 -4.99 -3.39
CA SER A 19 5.89 -6.01 -3.81
C SER A 19 5.62 -7.35 -3.11
N ARG A 20 5.40 -7.32 -1.79
CA ARG A 20 5.08 -8.51 -0.99
C ARG A 20 3.74 -9.13 -1.38
N LEU A 21 2.71 -8.31 -1.63
CA LEU A 21 1.41 -8.78 -2.12
C LEU A 21 1.52 -9.41 -3.51
N ARG A 22 2.36 -8.87 -4.40
CA ARG A 22 2.57 -9.42 -5.73
C ARG A 22 3.15 -10.84 -5.61
N ASP A 23 4.20 -10.98 -4.81
CA ASP A 23 4.89 -12.25 -4.61
C ASP A 23 3.95 -13.27 -3.95
N TYR A 24 3.17 -12.83 -2.97
CA TYR A 24 2.11 -13.62 -2.35
C TYR A 24 1.07 -14.12 -3.37
N TYR A 25 0.57 -13.25 -4.24
CA TYR A 25 -0.41 -13.65 -5.26
C TYR A 25 0.17 -14.55 -6.35
N GLN A 26 1.44 -14.36 -6.70
CA GLN A 26 2.15 -15.28 -7.58
C GLN A 26 2.24 -16.68 -6.95
N ALA A 27 2.62 -16.75 -5.67
CA ALA A 27 2.70 -18.01 -4.94
C ALA A 27 1.32 -18.69 -4.78
N ALA A 28 0.25 -17.91 -4.61
CA ALA A 28 -1.12 -18.39 -4.55
C ALA A 28 -1.71 -18.78 -5.93
N GLY A 29 -0.97 -18.61 -7.03
CA GLY A 29 -1.43 -18.92 -8.39
C GLY A 29 -2.42 -17.90 -8.98
N SER A 30 -2.58 -16.74 -8.36
CA SER A 30 -3.47 -15.67 -8.82
C SER A 30 -2.71 -14.66 -9.69
N GLU A 31 -2.46 -15.01 -10.96
CA GLU A 31 -1.71 -14.15 -11.88
C GLU A 31 -2.36 -12.77 -12.09
N GLU A 32 -3.69 -12.71 -12.14
CA GLU A 32 -4.42 -11.47 -12.32
C GLU A 32 -4.17 -10.51 -11.16
N ARG A 33 -4.37 -10.98 -9.92
CA ARG A 33 -4.12 -10.18 -8.71
C ARG A 33 -2.64 -9.77 -8.61
N ALA A 34 -1.71 -10.66 -8.95
CA ALA A 34 -0.30 -10.32 -9.00
C ALA A 34 0.00 -9.19 -9.99
N ARG A 35 -0.57 -9.24 -11.20
CA ARG A 35 -0.40 -8.18 -12.22
C ARG A 35 -1.02 -6.86 -11.79
N GLU A 36 -2.19 -6.87 -11.16
CA GLU A 36 -2.81 -5.65 -10.63
C GLU A 36 -1.96 -5.01 -9.53
N THR A 37 -1.41 -5.83 -8.64
CA THR A 37 -0.51 -5.40 -7.56
C THR A 37 0.76 -4.79 -8.12
N ASP A 38 1.37 -5.40 -9.14
CA ASP A 38 2.57 -4.85 -9.79
C ASP A 38 2.31 -3.52 -10.53
N LYS A 39 1.10 -3.35 -11.09
CA LYS A 39 0.67 -2.06 -11.66
C LYS A 39 0.57 -0.98 -10.59
N ARG A 40 -0.01 -1.28 -9.42
CA ARG A 40 -0.07 -0.34 -8.29
C ARG A 40 1.32 0.03 -7.80
N ARG A 41 2.19 -0.96 -7.58
CA ARG A 41 3.61 -0.76 -7.22
C ARG A 41 4.31 0.21 -8.18
N SER A 42 4.21 -0.06 -9.48
CA SER A 42 4.86 0.77 -10.52
C SER A 42 4.31 2.20 -10.55
N ASN A 43 3.00 2.37 -10.32
CA ASN A 43 2.40 3.69 -10.23
C ASN A 43 2.89 4.45 -8.98
N LEU A 44 2.98 3.80 -7.83
CA LEU A 44 3.52 4.39 -6.60
C LEU A 44 4.98 4.79 -6.77
N GLU A 45 5.81 3.97 -7.41
CA GLU A 45 7.19 4.31 -7.74
C GLU A 45 7.29 5.55 -8.64
N ARG A 46 6.43 5.63 -9.66
CA ARG A 46 6.36 6.79 -10.55
C ARG A 46 5.96 8.06 -9.78
N VAL A 47 4.86 8.00 -9.03
CA VAL A 47 4.34 9.10 -8.22
C VAL A 47 5.39 9.57 -7.21
N ARG A 48 6.11 8.64 -6.56
CA ARG A 48 7.21 8.94 -5.64
C ARG A 48 8.32 9.73 -6.33
N ARG A 49 8.75 9.33 -7.52
CA ARG A 49 9.82 10.02 -8.28
C ARG A 49 9.39 11.42 -8.71
N GLU A 50 8.16 11.58 -9.17
CA GLU A 50 7.62 12.85 -9.67
C GLU A 50 7.40 13.86 -8.54
N ASN A 51 7.03 13.39 -7.35
CA ASN A 51 6.61 14.26 -6.24
C ASN A 51 7.64 14.37 -5.12
N VAL A 52 8.85 13.79 -5.27
CA VAL A 52 9.88 13.78 -4.21
C VAL A 52 10.32 15.18 -3.78
N THR A 53 10.25 16.16 -4.69
CA THR A 53 10.64 17.55 -4.44
C THR A 53 9.56 18.38 -3.76
N GLU A 54 8.31 17.92 -3.76
CA GLU A 54 7.16 18.63 -3.17
C GLU A 54 6.87 18.22 -1.72
N ILE A 55 7.66 17.28 -1.19
CA ILE A 55 7.49 16.75 0.16
C ILE A 55 7.84 17.81 1.20
N LYS A 56 6.85 18.24 2.00
CA LYS A 56 7.16 18.93 3.25
C LYS A 56 7.68 17.92 4.27
N LEU A 57 8.79 18.25 4.92
CA LEU A 57 9.47 17.42 5.93
C LEU A 57 8.75 17.41 7.29
N GLU A 58 7.44 17.72 7.32
CA GLU A 58 6.67 17.66 8.55
C GLU A 58 6.51 16.20 8.98
N PRO A 59 6.80 15.88 10.26
CA PRO A 59 6.60 14.54 10.77
C PRO A 59 5.12 14.15 10.69
N ILE A 60 4.88 12.92 10.24
CA ILE A 60 3.58 12.29 10.27
C ILE A 60 3.48 11.51 11.59
N GLU A 61 2.41 11.73 12.35
CA GLU A 61 2.21 11.11 13.65
C GLU A 61 1.08 10.07 13.63
N GLY A 62 1.07 9.16 14.59
CA GLY A 62 -0.03 8.19 14.79
C GLY A 62 -0.14 7.14 13.69
N LEU A 63 0.99 6.69 13.14
CA LEU A 63 1.07 5.53 12.24
C LEU A 63 2.22 4.62 12.71
N ASP A 64 1.95 3.32 12.80
CA ASP A 64 2.94 2.28 13.07
C ASP A 64 2.87 1.21 11.97
N GLU A 65 4.02 0.75 11.46
CA GLU A 65 4.08 -0.34 10.47
C GLU A 65 3.53 -1.65 11.03
N ALA A 66 3.65 -1.87 12.35
CA ALA A 66 3.16 -3.06 13.03
C ALA A 66 1.63 -3.20 12.92
N ASP A 67 0.91 -2.08 12.81
CA ASP A 67 -0.53 -2.06 12.61
C ASP A 67 -0.94 -2.58 11.22
N TYR A 68 -0.01 -2.70 10.27
CA TYR A 68 -0.30 -3.10 8.89
C TYR A 68 0.42 -4.38 8.48
N ALA A 69 0.79 -5.21 9.46
CA ALA A 69 1.40 -6.51 9.20
C ALA A 69 0.46 -7.42 8.38
N LEU A 70 0.93 -7.84 7.21
CA LEU A 70 0.23 -8.78 6.35
C LEU A 70 0.54 -10.23 6.77
N ASN A 71 -0.50 -11.04 6.94
CA ASN A 71 -0.36 -12.50 7.02
C ASN A 71 -0.31 -13.08 5.61
N LEU A 72 0.90 -13.32 5.11
CA LEU A 72 1.14 -13.81 3.74
C LEU A 72 1.37 -15.33 3.69
N ASP A 73 1.29 -16.02 4.82
CA ASP A 73 1.44 -17.48 4.89
C ASP A 73 0.11 -18.21 4.60
N ASP A 74 -1.02 -17.52 4.77
CA ASP A 74 -2.35 -18.05 4.48
C ASP A 74 -2.79 -17.66 3.07
N ALA A 75 -2.66 -18.58 2.11
CA ALA A 75 -3.10 -18.39 0.72
C ALA A 75 -4.59 -18.69 0.49
N SER A 76 -5.36 -19.03 1.53
CA SER A 76 -6.80 -19.27 1.41
C SER A 76 -7.56 -18.01 0.99
N ALA A 77 -8.80 -18.16 0.54
CA ALA A 77 -9.65 -17.00 0.22
C ALA A 77 -9.80 -16.04 1.42
N ALA A 78 -9.89 -16.57 2.64
CA ALA A 78 -9.97 -15.77 3.86
C ALA A 78 -8.66 -15.04 4.15
N GLY A 79 -7.51 -15.71 3.96
CA GLY A 79 -6.19 -15.09 4.10
C GLY A 79 -5.96 -13.96 3.08
N GLN A 80 -6.34 -14.19 1.83
CA GLN A 80 -6.29 -13.17 0.77
C GLN A 80 -7.19 -11.98 1.09
N GLN A 81 -8.42 -12.22 1.55
CA GLN A 81 -9.34 -11.17 1.97
C GLN A 81 -8.79 -10.36 3.15
N ALA A 82 -8.17 -11.01 4.12
CA ALA A 82 -7.55 -10.34 5.26
C ALA A 82 -6.35 -9.48 4.83
N ALA A 83 -5.50 -9.98 3.93
CA ALA A 83 -4.38 -9.22 3.38
C ALA A 83 -4.86 -7.96 2.62
N GLU A 84 -5.90 -8.10 1.80
CA GLU A 84 -6.55 -6.98 1.08
C GLU A 84 -7.16 -5.96 2.05
N SER A 85 -7.83 -6.43 3.11
CA SER A 85 -8.44 -5.56 4.12
C SER A 85 -7.39 -4.74 4.88
N THR A 86 -6.27 -5.37 5.25
CA THR A 86 -5.14 -4.69 5.92
C THR A 86 -4.50 -3.66 5.00
N ALA A 87 -4.28 -4.00 3.71
CA ALA A 87 -3.76 -3.06 2.73
C ALA A 87 -4.72 -1.88 2.52
N ALA A 88 -6.02 -2.13 2.37
CA ALA A 88 -7.03 -1.09 2.25
C ALA A 88 -7.03 -0.13 3.45
N ARG A 89 -6.90 -0.67 4.67
CA ARG A 89 -6.77 0.13 5.90
C ARG A 89 -5.52 1.00 5.87
N PHE A 90 -4.37 0.44 5.54
CA PHE A 90 -3.11 1.18 5.43
C PHE A 90 -3.26 2.40 4.50
N TYR A 91 -3.78 2.21 3.30
CA TYR A 91 -3.95 3.31 2.35
C TYR A 91 -5.00 4.34 2.80
N THR A 92 -6.06 3.89 3.47
CA THR A 92 -7.11 4.77 4.02
C THR A 92 -6.56 5.66 5.14
N ASP A 93 -5.72 5.10 6.02
CA ASP A 93 -5.17 5.81 7.18
C ASP A 93 -4.03 6.75 6.79
N THR A 94 -3.26 6.40 5.74
CA THR A 94 -2.11 7.19 5.28
C THR A 94 -2.48 8.31 4.32
N ALA A 95 -3.43 8.09 3.39
CA ALA A 95 -3.82 9.07 2.39
C ALA A 95 -4.14 10.47 2.95
N PRO A 96 -4.98 10.64 3.99
CA PRO A 96 -5.33 11.97 4.51
C PRO A 96 -4.16 12.68 5.20
N LYS A 97 -3.07 11.96 5.50
CA LYS A 97 -1.85 12.54 6.10
C LYS A 97 -0.87 13.06 5.05
N ILE A 98 -1.15 12.85 3.76
CA ILE A 98 -0.31 13.32 2.67
C ILE A 98 -0.80 14.68 2.17
N ASN A 99 0.08 15.68 2.18
CA ASN A 99 -0.23 17.04 1.73
C ASN A 99 -0.02 17.28 0.23
N VAL A 100 0.59 16.32 -0.49
CA VAL A 100 0.75 16.36 -1.94
C VAL A 100 -0.46 15.69 -2.59
N ARG A 101 -1.30 16.48 -3.25
CA ARG A 101 -2.62 16.04 -3.76
C ARG A 101 -2.54 14.87 -4.74
N GLU A 102 -1.53 14.84 -5.62
CA GLU A 102 -1.37 13.73 -6.56
C GLU A 102 -1.09 12.42 -5.83
N VAL A 103 -0.24 12.47 -4.81
CA VAL A 103 0.16 11.31 -4.03
C VAL A 103 -1.01 10.84 -3.16
N GLN A 104 -1.70 11.76 -2.48
CA GLN A 104 -2.93 11.46 -1.75
C GLN A 104 -3.92 10.69 -2.64
N ARG A 105 -4.19 11.18 -3.85
CA ARG A 105 -5.09 10.51 -4.81
C ARG A 105 -4.57 9.14 -5.26
N ALA A 106 -3.26 8.95 -5.37
CA ALA A 106 -2.69 7.65 -5.67
C ALA A 106 -2.97 6.65 -4.54
N LEU A 107 -2.79 7.06 -3.27
CA LEU A 107 -3.09 6.23 -2.11
C LEU A 107 -4.59 5.95 -1.97
N GLU A 108 -5.47 6.95 -2.14
CA GLU A 108 -6.93 6.77 -2.14
C GLU A 108 -7.40 5.76 -3.19
N ARG A 109 -6.79 5.77 -4.38
CA ARG A 109 -7.08 4.78 -5.43
C ARG A 109 -6.64 3.38 -5.02
N CYS A 110 -5.48 3.23 -4.38
CA CYS A 110 -5.03 1.93 -3.86
C CYS A 110 -5.99 1.43 -2.77
N ALA A 111 -6.38 2.29 -1.83
CA ALA A 111 -7.36 1.96 -0.79
C ALA A 111 -8.66 1.40 -1.39
N LYS A 112 -9.22 2.09 -2.39
CA LYS A 112 -10.45 1.66 -3.06
C LYS A 112 -10.29 0.31 -3.74
N GLN A 113 -9.20 0.10 -4.48
CA GLN A 113 -8.95 -1.15 -5.20
C GLN A 113 -8.79 -2.34 -4.24
N HIS A 114 -8.06 -2.15 -3.14
CA HIS A 114 -7.92 -3.18 -2.12
C HIS A 114 -9.24 -3.46 -1.39
N ALA A 115 -10.03 -2.43 -1.08
CA ALA A 115 -11.36 -2.61 -0.47
C ALA A 115 -12.32 -3.39 -1.39
N GLU A 116 -12.30 -3.11 -2.70
CA GLU A 116 -13.06 -3.87 -3.69
C GLU A 116 -12.61 -5.33 -3.72
N ASN A 117 -11.30 -5.59 -3.68
CA ASN A 117 -10.77 -6.95 -3.67
C ASN A 117 -11.01 -7.71 -2.36
N ALA A 118 -11.08 -7.01 -1.23
CA ALA A 118 -11.49 -7.56 0.06
C ALA A 118 -12.98 -7.90 0.12
N SER A 119 -13.80 -7.34 -0.75
CA SER A 119 -15.25 -7.62 -0.80
C SER A 119 -15.63 -8.79 -1.72
N LYS A 120 -14.66 -9.35 -2.45
CA LYS A 120 -14.82 -10.49 -3.36
C LYS A 120 -14.50 -11.80 -2.66
#